data_AF-A0A9N9D584-F1
#
_entry.id   AF-A0A9N9D584-F1
#
_cell.length_a   1.000
_cell.length_b   1.000
_cell.length_c   1.000
_cell.angle_alpha   90.00
_cell.angle_beta   90.00
_cell.angle_gamma   90.00
#
_symmetry.space_group_name_H-M   'P 1'
#
loop_
_entity.id
_entity.type
_entity.pdbx_description
1 polymer ?
#
loop_
_entity_poly.entity_id
_entity_poly.type
_entity_poly.pdbx_seq_one_letter_code
_entity_poly.pdbx_strand_id
1 'polypeptide(L)'
;MYHRLRYYLVLNKTLPSRLSYFSSATNFNDKVSNKLNSASITEHTDQEIDKVLETYVNKEKLSIFKSIRKFEKEKNEKLLELLKDNNEKLLKSEKELLKSEKELLKSEKEKTEISVKYEIEKREKVIAQKNEILKEISMKFGNVNMSYLKLKGIVHIRGVLEHWETENLRGIEGNRGARWEKYFKNNNKDFETFRNFWPRPDEINIHHMVTEIVNFYKQLSDKIHNAHIGELVEWNCKRFTSIQNKIAEHMCKELRVNYRISDEEIETAIHNDKKDEIEITNDK
;
A
#
# COMPACT_ATOMS: atom_id res chain seq x y z
N MET A 1 -9.49 60.91 -42.05
CA MET A 1 -8.28 60.09 -41.78
C MET A 1 -6.96 60.77 -42.19
N TYR A 2 -6.95 61.97 -42.82
CA TYR A 2 -5.72 62.61 -43.35
C TYR A 2 -5.08 63.70 -42.46
N HIS A 3 -5.65 64.07 -41.31
CA HIS A 3 -5.07 65.12 -40.43
C HIS A 3 -4.15 64.60 -39.31
N ARG A 4 -4.16 63.29 -39.01
CA ARG A 4 -3.30 62.70 -37.95
C ARG A 4 -1.82 62.63 -38.32
N LEU A 5 -1.48 62.61 -39.61
CA LEU A 5 -0.10 62.45 -40.08
C LEU A 5 0.73 63.74 -40.10
N ARG A 6 0.10 64.93 -40.13
CA ARG A 6 0.85 66.20 -40.18
C ARG A 6 1.35 66.69 -38.82
N TYR A 7 0.75 66.26 -37.71
CA TYR A 7 1.20 66.66 -36.37
C TYR A 7 2.44 65.91 -35.89
N TYR A 8 2.62 64.65 -36.31
CA TYR A 8 3.80 63.87 -35.94
C TYR A 8 5.11 64.39 -36.58
N LEU A 9 5.02 65.13 -37.69
CA LEU A 9 6.18 65.65 -38.42
C LEU A 9 6.71 66.99 -37.89
N VAL A 10 5.89 67.77 -37.17
CA VAL A 10 6.30 69.08 -36.63
C VAL A 10 6.91 68.94 -35.24
N LEU A 11 6.43 68.01 -34.41
CA LEU A 11 6.96 67.76 -33.07
C LEU A 11 8.29 67.00 -33.04
N ASN A 12 8.65 66.27 -34.10
CA ASN A 12 9.91 65.54 -34.19
C ASN A 12 11.11 66.38 -34.67
N LYS A 13 10.91 67.66 -35.02
CA LYS A 13 12.01 68.54 -35.47
C LYS A 13 12.65 69.38 -34.37
N THR A 14 12.09 69.40 -33.16
CA THR A 14 12.55 70.29 -32.07
C THR A 14 12.95 69.58 -30.78
N LEU A 15 13.00 68.25 -30.74
CA LEU A 15 13.46 67.49 -29.57
C LEU A 15 14.52 66.46 -29.96
N PRO A 16 15.70 66.46 -29.30
CA PRO A 16 16.71 65.44 -29.55
C PRO A 16 16.19 64.06 -29.11
N SER A 17 16.34 63.12 -30.02
CA SER A 17 15.97 61.72 -29.99
C SER A 17 16.63 60.94 -28.87
N ARG A 18 15.95 60.80 -27.72
CA ARG A 18 16.14 59.67 -26.78
C ARG A 18 14.85 59.32 -26.05
N LEU A 19 14.01 58.53 -26.70
CA LEU A 19 13.09 57.61 -26.03
C LEU A 19 13.04 56.34 -26.88
N SER A 20 14.06 55.51 -26.67
CA SER A 20 14.12 54.15 -27.16
C SER A 20 12.96 53.36 -26.55
N TYR A 21 12.09 52.86 -27.41
CA TYR A 21 11.24 51.70 -27.13
C TYR A 21 12.14 50.55 -26.65
N PHE A 22 11.91 50.05 -25.44
CA PHE A 22 12.23 48.67 -25.11
C PHE A 22 10.97 47.96 -24.63
N SER A 23 10.58 47.01 -25.47
CA SER A 23 9.63 45.94 -25.22
C SER A 23 10.24 44.91 -24.26
N SER A 24 9.35 44.29 -23.47
CA SER A 24 9.38 42.94 -22.88
C SER A 24 10.44 42.59 -21.82
N ALA A 25 9.98 42.34 -20.59
CA ALA A 25 10.05 41.05 -19.90
C ALA A 25 9.54 41.21 -18.45
N THR A 26 8.37 40.65 -18.14
CA THR A 26 7.93 40.48 -16.75
C THR A 26 8.30 39.09 -16.28
N ASN A 27 9.34 38.99 -15.46
CA ASN A 27 9.52 37.87 -14.52
C ASN A 27 9.38 38.40 -13.09
N PHE A 28 8.45 37.75 -12.40
CA PHE A 28 8.23 37.57 -10.96
C PHE A 28 9.02 38.39 -9.92
N ASN A 29 8.21 38.79 -8.94
CA ASN A 29 8.44 38.95 -7.52
C ASN A 29 8.68 40.34 -6.92
N ASP A 30 8.02 40.47 -5.78
CA ASP A 30 8.12 41.43 -4.69
C ASP A 30 7.41 42.78 -4.81
N LYS A 31 6.39 42.89 -3.94
CA LYS A 31 6.11 44.02 -3.04
C LYS A 31 6.72 45.34 -3.51
N VAL A 32 5.97 46.07 -4.33
CA VAL A 32 6.14 47.52 -4.44
C VAL A 32 4.80 48.17 -4.19
N SER A 33 4.61 48.58 -2.94
CA SER A 33 3.67 49.61 -2.54
C SER A 33 4.07 50.91 -3.22
N ASN A 34 3.62 51.14 -4.45
CA ASN A 34 3.68 52.47 -5.06
C ASN A 34 2.26 52.91 -5.40
N LYS A 35 1.66 53.59 -4.43
CA LYS A 35 0.54 54.51 -4.63
C LYS A 35 1.10 55.72 -5.38
N LEU A 36 1.49 55.51 -6.64
CA LEU A 36 1.92 56.56 -7.54
C LEU A 36 0.64 57.27 -7.99
N ASN A 37 0.34 58.38 -7.33
CA ASN A 37 -0.80 59.25 -7.63
C ASN A 37 -0.63 59.82 -9.04
N SER A 38 -1.14 59.08 -10.03
CA SER A 38 -1.11 59.42 -11.45
C SER A 38 -1.71 60.80 -11.76
N ALA A 39 -2.63 61.28 -10.90
CA ALA A 39 -3.26 62.59 -11.02
C ALA A 39 -2.23 63.74 -11.01
N SER A 40 -1.19 63.65 -10.17
CA SER A 40 -0.18 64.71 -10.01
C SER A 40 0.73 64.86 -11.23
N ILE A 41 0.98 63.78 -11.97
CA ILE A 41 1.85 63.77 -13.15
C ILE A 41 1.09 64.32 -14.37
N THR A 42 -0.21 63.99 -14.51
CA THR A 42 -1.06 64.49 -15.60
C THR A 42 -1.37 65.98 -15.50
N GLU A 43 -1.56 66.53 -14.29
CA GLU A 43 -1.80 67.97 -14.13
C GLU A 43 -0.56 68.81 -14.46
N HIS A 44 0.63 68.34 -14.10
CA HIS A 44 1.88 69.04 -14.36
C HIS A 44 2.23 69.06 -15.86
N THR A 45 2.00 67.94 -16.55
CA THR A 45 2.17 67.87 -18.02
C THR A 45 1.11 68.68 -18.77
N ASP A 46 -0.10 68.81 -18.21
CA ASP A 46 -1.15 69.58 -18.85
C ASP A 46 -0.85 71.08 -18.91
N GLN A 47 -0.35 71.63 -17.80
CA GLN A 47 0.07 73.03 -17.69
C GLN A 47 1.27 73.37 -18.58
N GLU A 48 2.21 72.45 -18.76
CA GLU A 48 3.39 72.67 -19.61
C GLU A 48 3.01 72.75 -21.10
N ILE A 49 2.12 71.89 -21.56
CA ILE A 49 1.67 71.90 -22.96
C ILE A 49 0.81 73.15 -23.23
N ASP A 50 0.05 73.65 -22.26
CA ASP A 50 -0.73 74.91 -22.43
C ASP A 50 0.21 76.12 -22.60
N LYS A 51 1.31 76.16 -21.84
CA LYS A 51 2.37 77.18 -22.01
C LYS A 51 3.03 77.10 -23.39
N VAL A 52 3.29 75.89 -23.89
CA VAL A 52 3.86 75.68 -25.24
C VAL A 52 2.88 76.15 -26.32
N LEU A 53 1.58 75.84 -26.19
CA LEU A 53 0.57 76.29 -27.14
C LEU A 53 0.44 77.81 -27.16
N GLU A 54 0.47 78.47 -26.00
CA GLU A 54 0.43 79.94 -25.90
C GLU A 54 1.64 80.64 -26.52
N THR A 55 2.80 79.98 -26.54
CA THR A 55 4.06 80.54 -27.06
C THR A 55 4.19 80.38 -28.57
N TYR A 56 3.70 79.26 -29.15
CA TYR A 56 4.01 78.87 -30.53
C TYR A 56 2.80 78.83 -31.48
N VAL A 57 1.57 78.93 -30.99
CA VAL A 57 0.36 78.90 -31.83
C VAL A 57 -0.15 80.33 -32.07
N ASN A 58 -0.44 80.65 -33.34
CA ASN A 58 -1.05 81.95 -33.70
C ASN A 58 -2.34 82.18 -32.89
N LYS A 59 -2.51 83.40 -32.34
CA LYS A 59 -3.61 83.78 -31.44
C LYS A 59 -5.00 83.40 -31.97
N GLU A 60 -5.24 83.50 -33.28
CA GLU A 60 -6.52 83.10 -33.90
C GLU A 60 -6.81 81.59 -33.82
N LYS A 61 -5.77 80.74 -33.83
CA LYS A 61 -5.93 79.28 -33.84
C LYS A 61 -5.85 78.66 -32.44
N LEU A 62 -5.35 79.40 -31.45
CA LEU A 62 -5.15 78.92 -30.08
C LEU A 62 -6.45 78.43 -29.42
N SER A 63 -7.58 79.11 -29.64
CA SER A 63 -8.87 78.70 -29.05
C SER A 63 -9.36 77.36 -29.59
N ILE A 64 -9.11 77.08 -30.87
CA ILE A 64 -9.46 75.82 -31.53
C ILE A 64 -8.65 74.67 -30.92
N PHE A 65 -7.35 74.87 -30.71
CA PHE A 65 -6.48 73.87 -30.08
C PHE A 65 -6.87 73.58 -28.62
N LYS A 66 -7.16 74.61 -27.82
CA LYS A 66 -7.64 74.41 -26.44
C LYS A 66 -8.94 73.61 -26.40
N SER A 67 -9.87 73.88 -27.31
CA SER A 67 -11.13 73.13 -27.44
C SER A 67 -10.93 71.67 -27.85
N ILE A 68 -10.07 71.39 -28.83
CA ILE A 68 -9.74 70.02 -29.26
C ILE A 68 -9.12 69.23 -28.10
N ARG A 69 -8.18 69.85 -27.38
CA ARG A 69 -7.50 69.23 -26.24
C ARG A 69 -8.46 68.91 -25.10
N LYS A 70 -9.35 69.83 -24.75
CA LYS A 70 -10.40 69.61 -23.75
C LYS A 70 -11.28 68.42 -24.13
N PHE A 71 -11.69 68.34 -25.39
CA PHE A 71 -12.48 67.22 -25.91
C PHE A 71 -11.73 65.87 -25.85
N GLU A 72 -10.44 65.85 -26.21
CA GLU A 72 -9.62 64.64 -26.12
C GLU A 72 -9.43 64.17 -24.68
N LYS A 73 -9.24 65.11 -23.73
CA LYS A 73 -9.13 64.80 -22.30
C LYS A 73 -10.41 64.18 -21.75
N GLU A 74 -11.57 64.81 -21.99
CA GLU A 74 -12.87 64.28 -21.57
C GLU A 74 -13.16 62.91 -22.18
N LYS A 75 -12.81 62.70 -23.46
CA LYS A 75 -12.97 61.41 -24.12
C LYS A 75 -12.07 60.32 -23.50
N ASN A 76 -10.82 60.65 -23.20
CA ASN A 76 -9.87 59.70 -22.60
C ASN A 76 -10.24 59.34 -21.16
N GLU A 77 -10.73 60.30 -20.37
CA GLU A 77 -11.23 60.06 -19.01
C GLU A 77 -12.41 59.08 -19.03
N LYS A 78 -13.41 59.32 -19.89
CA LYS A 78 -14.55 58.39 -20.07
C LYS A 78 -14.12 56.99 -20.50
N LEU A 79 -13.11 56.89 -21.37
CA LEU A 79 -12.59 55.61 -21.85
C LEU A 79 -11.84 54.86 -20.74
N LEU A 80 -11.12 55.59 -19.88
CA LEU A 80 -10.43 55.04 -18.72
C LEU A 80 -11.41 54.51 -17.66
N GLU A 81 -12.51 55.23 -17.44
CA GLU A 81 -13.57 54.85 -16.50
C GLU A 81 -14.28 53.58 -16.98
N LEU A 82 -14.65 53.50 -18.26
CA LEU A 82 -15.18 52.28 -18.88
C LEU A 82 -14.24 51.08 -18.77
N LEU A 83 -12.93 51.29 -18.94
CA LEU A 83 -11.93 50.22 -18.80
C LEU A 83 -11.80 49.74 -17.35
N LYS A 84 -11.88 50.64 -16.37
CA LYS A 84 -11.87 50.27 -14.94
C LYS A 84 -13.08 49.43 -14.57
N ASP A 85 -14.28 49.87 -14.97
CA ASP A 85 -15.53 49.15 -14.70
C ASP A 85 -15.54 47.76 -15.33
N ASN A 86 -15.06 47.64 -16.57
CA ASN A 86 -14.96 46.34 -17.25
C ASN A 86 -13.93 45.43 -16.60
N ASN A 87 -12.77 45.97 -16.19
CA ASN A 87 -11.76 45.20 -15.47
C ASN A 87 -12.27 44.71 -14.12
N GLU A 88 -12.99 45.52 -13.35
CA GLU A 88 -13.58 45.08 -12.08
C GLU A 88 -14.62 43.97 -12.27
N LYS A 89 -15.44 44.07 -13.33
CA LYS A 89 -16.42 43.01 -13.67
C LYS A 89 -15.72 41.71 -14.07
N LEU A 90 -14.67 41.78 -14.89
CA LEU A 90 -13.84 40.64 -15.26
C LEU A 90 -13.22 39.98 -14.02
N LEU A 91 -12.63 40.77 -13.13
CA LEU A 91 -12.01 40.28 -11.89
C LEU A 91 -13.01 39.61 -10.95
N LYS A 92 -14.25 40.09 -10.90
CA LYS A 92 -15.34 39.44 -10.15
C LYS A 92 -15.74 38.10 -10.79
N SER A 93 -15.91 38.07 -12.12
CA SER A 93 -16.27 36.83 -12.82
C SER A 93 -15.18 35.75 -12.73
N GLU A 94 -13.90 36.12 -12.80
CA GLU A 94 -12.79 35.17 -12.64
C GLU A 94 -12.77 34.57 -11.23
N LYS A 95 -13.01 35.38 -10.19
CA LYS A 95 -13.08 34.89 -8.81
C LYS A 95 -14.24 33.92 -8.59
N GLU A 96 -15.39 34.16 -9.22
CA GLU A 96 -16.55 33.27 -9.14
C GLU A 96 -16.29 31.95 -9.87
N LEU A 97 -15.69 31.99 -11.07
CA LEU A 97 -15.27 30.79 -11.80
C LEU A 97 -14.30 29.94 -10.99
N LEU A 98 -13.27 30.57 -10.42
CA LEU A 98 -12.23 29.89 -9.64
C LEU A 98 -12.78 29.29 -8.33
N LYS A 99 -13.83 29.90 -7.75
CA LYS A 99 -14.55 29.33 -6.61
C LYS A 99 -15.36 28.10 -7.02
N SER A 100 -16.05 28.19 -8.17
CA SER A 100 -16.89 27.11 -8.71
C SER A 100 -16.07 25.88 -9.12
N GLU A 101 -14.92 26.10 -9.77
CA GLU A 101 -13.96 25.02 -10.09
C GLU A 101 -13.44 24.32 -8.84
N LYS A 102 -13.09 25.07 -7.78
CA LYS A 102 -12.64 24.47 -6.51
C LYS A 102 -13.71 23.63 -5.84
N GLU A 103 -14.97 24.05 -5.89
CA GLU A 103 -16.10 23.29 -5.35
C GLU A 103 -16.35 21.99 -6.14
N LEU A 104 -16.30 22.05 -7.48
CA LEU A 104 -16.38 20.86 -8.35
C LEU A 104 -15.26 19.85 -8.03
N LEU A 105 -14.02 20.31 -7.97
CA LEU A 105 -12.84 19.48 -7.68
C LEU A 105 -12.92 18.79 -6.31
N LYS A 106 -13.50 19.49 -5.31
CA LYS A 106 -13.74 18.92 -3.98
C LYS A 106 -14.80 17.82 -4.03
N SER A 107 -15.90 18.05 -4.75
CA SER A 107 -16.99 17.09 -4.90
C SER A 107 -16.58 15.82 -5.67
N GLU A 108 -15.71 15.94 -6.68
CA GLU A 108 -15.18 14.78 -7.41
C GLU A 108 -14.28 13.92 -6.53
N LYS A 109 -13.38 14.55 -5.76
CA LYS A 109 -12.53 13.83 -4.80
C LYS A 109 -13.35 13.05 -3.79
N GLU A 110 -14.37 13.68 -3.21
CA GLU A 110 -15.25 13.04 -2.23
C GLU A 110 -16.01 11.84 -2.83
N LYS A 111 -16.52 11.97 -4.07
CA LYS A 111 -17.14 10.84 -4.79
C LYS A 111 -16.16 9.69 -5.03
N THR A 112 -14.92 9.99 -5.42
CA THR A 112 -13.90 8.95 -5.63
C THR A 112 -13.49 8.27 -4.32
N GLU A 113 -13.35 9.00 -3.22
CA GLU A 113 -13.03 8.45 -1.90
C GLU A 113 -14.13 7.50 -1.39
N ILE A 114 -15.40 7.89 -1.54
CA ILE A 114 -16.54 7.04 -1.17
C ILE A 114 -16.55 5.76 -2.02
N SER A 115 -16.32 5.86 -3.33
CA SER A 115 -16.28 4.69 -4.23
C SER A 115 -15.13 3.73 -3.88
N VAL A 116 -13.94 4.26 -3.60
CA VAL A 116 -12.78 3.45 -3.22
C VAL A 116 -13.03 2.78 -1.87
N LYS A 117 -13.59 3.50 -0.89
CA LYS A 117 -13.92 2.95 0.43
C LYS A 117 -14.94 1.80 0.32
N TYR A 118 -15.96 1.97 -0.52
CA TYR A 118 -16.95 0.91 -0.78
C TYR A 118 -16.31 -0.34 -1.42
N GLU A 119 -15.40 -0.16 -2.39
CA GLU A 119 -14.68 -1.30 -2.97
C GLU A 119 -13.79 -2.03 -1.95
N ILE A 120 -13.09 -1.29 -1.08
CA ILE A 120 -12.26 -1.88 -0.02
C ILE A 120 -13.13 -2.71 0.92
N GLU A 121 -14.22 -2.14 1.44
CA GLU A 121 -15.14 -2.85 2.35
C GLU A 121 -15.74 -4.10 1.70
N LYS A 122 -16.09 -4.02 0.41
CA LYS A 122 -16.58 -5.18 -0.35
C LYS A 122 -15.52 -6.27 -0.46
N ARG A 123 -14.25 -5.91 -0.75
CA ARG A 123 -13.14 -6.88 -0.81
C ARG A 123 -12.85 -7.50 0.55
N GLU A 124 -12.88 -6.71 1.62
CA GLU A 124 -12.68 -7.19 2.99
C GLU A 124 -13.74 -8.21 3.39
N LYS A 125 -15.02 -7.97 3.07
CA LYS A 125 -16.11 -8.94 3.30
C LYS A 125 -15.88 -10.25 2.55
N VAL A 126 -15.46 -10.17 1.28
CA VAL A 126 -15.14 -11.37 0.47
C VAL A 126 -13.95 -12.14 1.04
N ILE A 127 -12.91 -11.44 1.52
CA ILE A 127 -11.76 -12.07 2.16
C ILE A 127 -12.17 -12.75 3.46
N ALA A 128 -12.99 -12.10 4.30
CA ALA A 128 -13.49 -12.67 5.54
C ALA A 128 -14.29 -13.97 5.29
N GLN A 129 -15.21 -13.96 4.31
CA GLN A 129 -15.96 -15.16 3.92
C GLN A 129 -15.05 -16.29 3.42
N LYS A 130 -14.06 -15.98 2.58
CA LYS A 130 -13.09 -16.98 2.11
C LYS A 130 -12.28 -17.56 3.27
N ASN A 131 -11.86 -16.74 4.22
CA ASN A 131 -11.10 -17.19 5.39
C ASN A 131 -11.95 -18.10 6.29
N GLU A 132 -13.24 -17.81 6.44
CA GLU A 132 -14.18 -18.67 7.17
C GLU A 132 -14.36 -20.04 6.50
N ILE A 133 -14.56 -20.06 5.18
CA ILE A 133 -14.62 -21.31 4.40
C ILE A 133 -13.31 -22.10 4.52
N LEU A 134 -12.16 -21.44 4.40
CA LEU A 134 -10.86 -22.08 4.57
C LEU A 134 -10.68 -22.69 5.96
N LYS A 135 -11.17 -22.00 6.99
CA LYS A 135 -11.17 -22.49 8.38
C LYS A 135 -12.06 -23.72 8.52
N GLU A 136 -13.27 -23.71 7.95
CA GLU A 136 -14.18 -24.86 7.97
C GLU A 136 -13.60 -26.08 7.24
N ILE A 137 -13.06 -25.88 6.04
CA ILE A 137 -12.34 -26.91 5.27
C ILE A 137 -11.17 -27.45 6.11
N SER A 138 -10.42 -26.56 6.77
CA SER A 138 -9.31 -26.95 7.64
C SER A 138 -9.75 -27.84 8.79
N MET A 139 -10.86 -27.51 9.46
CA MET A 139 -11.42 -28.36 10.52
C MET A 139 -11.88 -29.72 9.98
N LYS A 140 -12.58 -29.75 8.83
CA LYS A 140 -13.03 -31.00 8.20
C LYS A 140 -11.86 -31.91 7.84
N PHE A 141 -10.80 -31.37 7.23
CA PHE A 141 -9.59 -32.14 6.91
C PHE A 141 -8.89 -32.67 8.16
N GLY A 142 -8.75 -31.86 9.22
CA GLY A 142 -8.18 -32.31 10.49
C GLY A 142 -8.96 -33.47 11.11
N ASN A 143 -10.30 -33.40 11.08
CA ASN A 143 -11.16 -34.47 11.55
C ASN A 143 -11.01 -35.76 10.74
N VAL A 144 -10.85 -35.67 9.42
CA VAL A 144 -10.61 -36.83 8.56
C VAL A 144 -9.26 -37.47 8.87
N ASN A 145 -8.19 -36.68 9.02
CA ASN A 145 -6.87 -37.20 9.36
C ASN A 145 -6.85 -37.84 10.75
N MET A 146 -7.50 -37.24 11.74
CA MET A 146 -7.70 -37.86 13.05
C MET A 146 -8.50 -39.16 12.96
N SER A 147 -9.56 -39.19 12.16
CA SER A 147 -10.38 -40.41 11.96
C SER A 147 -9.57 -41.51 11.29
N TYR A 148 -8.71 -41.16 10.32
CA TYR A 148 -7.80 -42.09 9.68
C TYR A 148 -6.80 -42.70 10.67
N LEU A 149 -6.18 -41.86 11.52
CA LEU A 149 -5.27 -42.34 12.57
C LEU A 149 -6.00 -43.26 13.57
N LYS A 150 -7.23 -42.90 13.97
CA LYS A 150 -8.09 -43.72 14.84
C LYS A 150 -8.43 -45.07 14.22
N LEU A 151 -8.88 -45.08 12.95
CA LEU A 151 -9.20 -46.31 12.22
C LEU A 151 -8.00 -47.25 12.08
N LYS A 152 -6.80 -46.69 11.96
CA LYS A 152 -5.55 -47.46 11.93
C LYS A 152 -5.02 -47.86 13.31
N GLY A 153 -5.63 -47.41 14.40
CA GLY A 153 -5.16 -47.67 15.77
C GLY A 153 -3.83 -46.99 16.11
N ILE A 154 -3.46 -45.91 15.39
CA ILE A 154 -2.13 -45.27 15.44
C ILE A 154 -2.21 -43.82 15.93
N VAL A 155 -3.06 -43.53 16.91
CA VAL A 155 -3.17 -42.18 17.51
C VAL A 155 -1.96 -41.89 18.41
N HIS A 156 -0.78 -41.86 17.81
CA HIS A 156 0.51 -41.61 18.44
C HIS A 156 1.47 -40.99 17.40
N ILE A 157 2.59 -40.40 17.86
CA ILE A 157 3.52 -39.66 16.98
C ILE A 157 3.98 -40.49 15.77
N ARG A 158 4.31 -41.78 15.93
CA ARG A 158 4.70 -42.61 14.76
C ARG A 158 3.62 -42.67 13.68
N GLY A 159 2.35 -42.72 14.05
CA GLY A 159 1.26 -42.74 13.08
C GLY A 159 1.18 -41.43 12.31
N VAL A 160 1.44 -40.30 12.99
CA VAL A 160 1.57 -38.99 12.35
C VAL A 160 2.73 -38.99 11.35
N LEU A 161 3.92 -39.46 11.74
CA LEU A 161 5.07 -39.52 10.82
C LEU A 161 4.77 -40.42 9.62
N GLU A 162 4.20 -41.62 9.83
CA GLU A 162 3.88 -42.55 8.75
C GLU A 162 2.80 -42.00 7.81
N HIS A 163 1.82 -41.27 8.36
CA HIS A 163 0.82 -40.58 7.54
C HIS A 163 1.47 -39.46 6.73
N TRP A 164 2.33 -38.66 7.35
CA TRP A 164 3.07 -37.60 6.67
C TRP A 164 3.96 -38.16 5.54
N GLU A 165 4.68 -39.26 5.79
CA GLU A 165 5.46 -39.98 4.76
C GLU A 165 4.57 -40.50 3.62
N THR A 166 3.35 -40.93 3.93
CA THR A 166 2.42 -41.47 2.93
C THR A 166 1.93 -40.37 1.98
N GLU A 167 1.68 -39.17 2.49
CA GLU A 167 1.24 -38.02 1.69
C GLU A 167 2.40 -37.40 0.89
N ASN A 168 3.57 -37.23 1.52
CA ASN A 168 4.66 -36.42 0.95
C ASN A 168 5.74 -37.23 0.24
N LEU A 169 6.00 -38.47 0.66
CA LEU A 169 7.03 -39.34 0.07
C LEU A 169 6.43 -40.39 -0.88
N ARG A 170 5.17 -40.22 -1.30
CA ARG A 170 4.48 -41.14 -2.20
C ARG A 170 5.22 -41.22 -3.54
N GLY A 171 5.48 -42.44 -4.01
CA GLY A 171 6.15 -42.67 -5.29
C GLY A 171 7.67 -42.48 -5.27
N ILE A 172 8.27 -42.16 -4.11
CA ILE A 172 9.73 -42.17 -3.96
C ILE A 172 10.18 -43.59 -3.58
N GLU A 173 10.98 -44.22 -4.43
CA GLU A 173 11.49 -45.57 -4.22
C GLU A 173 12.77 -45.59 -3.35
N GLY A 174 12.89 -46.64 -2.53
CA GLY A 174 14.06 -46.93 -1.70
C GLY A 174 13.70 -47.26 -0.25
N ASN A 175 14.70 -47.55 0.56
CA ASN A 175 14.51 -47.63 2.01
C ASN A 175 14.16 -46.23 2.59
N ARG A 176 13.67 -46.18 3.83
CA ARG A 176 13.20 -44.93 4.46
C ARG A 176 14.23 -43.79 4.39
N GLY A 177 15.49 -44.06 4.71
CA GLY A 177 16.56 -43.05 4.65
C GLY A 177 16.74 -42.51 3.22
N ALA A 178 16.83 -43.40 2.23
CA ALA A 178 16.96 -43.00 0.83
C ALA A 178 15.73 -42.21 0.31
N ARG A 179 14.52 -42.55 0.79
CA ARG A 179 13.30 -41.82 0.44
C ARG A 179 13.33 -40.38 0.96
N TRP A 180 13.71 -40.19 2.21
CA TRP A 180 13.86 -38.86 2.81
C TRP A 180 14.99 -38.06 2.15
N GLU A 181 16.12 -38.70 1.85
CA GLU A 181 17.22 -38.02 1.17
C GLU A 181 16.80 -37.51 -0.22
N LYS A 182 16.13 -38.36 -1.02
CA LYS A 182 15.58 -37.97 -2.31
C LYS A 182 14.51 -36.87 -2.17
N TYR A 183 13.65 -36.98 -1.17
CA TYR A 183 12.62 -35.98 -0.90
C TYR A 183 13.22 -34.59 -0.67
N PHE A 184 14.21 -34.47 0.22
CA PHE A 184 14.83 -33.18 0.52
C PHE A 184 15.67 -32.62 -0.63
N LYS A 185 16.31 -33.49 -1.43
CA LYS A 185 17.00 -33.04 -2.66
C LYS A 185 16.04 -32.42 -3.66
N ASN A 186 14.81 -32.95 -3.76
CA ASN A 186 13.80 -32.48 -4.70
C ASN A 186 12.95 -31.32 -4.15
N ASN A 187 12.81 -31.20 -2.82
CA ASN A 187 11.96 -30.22 -2.16
C ASN A 187 12.79 -29.32 -1.23
N ASN A 188 13.55 -28.39 -1.83
CA ASN A 188 14.45 -27.51 -1.08
C ASN A 188 13.73 -26.64 -0.04
N LYS A 189 12.48 -26.24 -0.31
CA LYS A 189 11.68 -25.44 0.63
C LYS A 189 11.40 -26.19 1.94
N ASP A 190 11.08 -27.48 1.84
CA ASP A 190 10.79 -28.31 3.00
C ASP A 190 12.09 -28.66 3.72
N PHE A 191 13.18 -28.90 2.96
CA PHE A 191 14.52 -29.02 3.53
C PHE A 191 14.86 -27.82 4.42
N GLU A 192 14.73 -26.59 3.90
CA GLU A 192 15.00 -25.37 4.66
C GLU A 192 14.06 -25.20 5.86
N THR A 193 12.79 -25.57 5.73
CA THR A 193 11.83 -25.52 6.84
C THR A 193 12.29 -26.38 8.00
N PHE A 194 12.67 -27.63 7.74
CA PHE A 194 13.14 -28.54 8.78
C PHE A 194 14.55 -28.18 9.29
N ARG A 195 15.43 -27.70 8.40
CA ARG A 195 16.79 -27.23 8.76
C ARG A 195 16.75 -26.13 9.82
N ASN A 196 15.75 -25.24 9.73
CA ASN A 196 15.51 -24.17 10.69
C ASN A 196 15.06 -24.63 12.08
N PHE A 197 14.84 -25.92 12.30
CA PHE A 197 14.60 -26.45 13.64
C PHE A 197 15.86 -26.45 14.50
N TRP A 198 17.05 -26.49 13.89
CA TRP A 198 18.33 -26.46 14.59
C TRP A 198 18.73 -25.04 14.99
N PRO A 199 19.42 -24.86 16.15
CA PRO A 199 19.95 -23.55 16.55
C PRO A 199 20.98 -22.97 15.57
N ARG A 200 21.66 -23.84 14.81
CA ARG A 200 22.62 -23.46 13.76
C ARG A 200 22.25 -24.15 12.45
N PRO A 201 21.26 -23.63 11.70
CA PRO A 201 20.80 -24.27 10.47
C PRO A 201 21.92 -24.45 9.45
N ASP A 202 22.84 -23.49 9.36
CA ASP A 202 23.92 -23.47 8.36
C ASP A 202 24.82 -24.71 8.39
N GLU A 203 25.02 -25.31 9.56
CA GLU A 203 25.83 -26.52 9.75
C GLU A 203 25.09 -27.81 9.36
N ILE A 204 23.77 -27.74 9.15
CA ILE A 204 22.91 -28.90 8.90
C ILE A 204 22.74 -29.11 7.39
N ASN A 205 23.10 -30.30 6.94
CA ASN A 205 22.86 -30.76 5.57
C ASN A 205 21.79 -31.87 5.54
N ILE A 206 21.41 -32.32 4.34
CA ILE A 206 20.40 -33.36 4.14
C ILE A 206 20.71 -34.64 4.94
N HIS A 207 21.98 -35.07 4.98
CA HIS A 207 22.38 -36.29 5.67
C HIS A 207 22.15 -36.20 7.19
N HIS A 208 22.44 -35.05 7.80
CA HIS A 208 22.16 -34.82 9.22
C HIS A 208 20.67 -34.95 9.52
N MET A 209 19.83 -34.33 8.69
CA MET A 209 18.38 -34.38 8.89
C MET A 209 17.79 -35.77 8.66
N VAL A 210 18.22 -36.48 7.61
CA VAL A 210 17.79 -37.86 7.36
C VAL A 210 18.17 -38.75 8.54
N THR A 211 19.38 -38.59 9.08
CA THR A 211 19.84 -39.32 10.26
C THR A 211 18.95 -39.03 11.47
N GLU A 212 18.59 -37.77 11.74
CA GLU A 212 17.71 -37.40 12.85
C GLU A 212 16.32 -38.04 12.71
N ILE A 213 15.73 -38.00 11.52
CA ILE A 213 14.40 -38.57 11.26
C ILE A 213 14.42 -40.10 11.40
N VAL A 214 15.45 -40.77 10.88
CA VAL A 214 15.59 -42.22 11.00
C VAL A 214 15.80 -42.63 12.46
N ASN A 215 16.61 -41.89 13.21
CA ASN A 215 16.80 -42.10 14.65
C ASN A 215 15.49 -41.88 15.43
N PHE A 216 14.72 -40.85 15.08
CA PHE A 216 13.43 -40.59 15.68
C PHE A 216 12.48 -41.78 15.47
N TYR A 217 12.41 -42.31 14.24
CA TYR A 217 11.63 -43.51 13.94
C TYR A 217 12.05 -44.73 14.74
N LYS A 218 13.36 -44.94 14.93
CA LYS A 218 13.87 -46.03 15.74
C LYS A 218 13.40 -45.89 17.19
N GLN A 219 13.58 -44.71 17.79
CA GLN A 219 13.13 -44.43 19.15
C GLN A 219 11.62 -44.60 19.34
N LEU A 220 10.82 -44.23 18.33
CA LEU A 220 9.38 -44.45 18.34
C LEU A 220 9.06 -45.95 18.23
N SER A 221 9.74 -46.69 17.35
CA SER A 221 9.49 -48.12 17.12
C SER A 221 9.81 -48.97 18.34
N ASP A 222 10.88 -48.65 19.07
CA ASP A 222 11.31 -49.36 20.27
C ASP A 222 10.32 -49.20 21.45
N LYS A 223 9.39 -48.23 21.36
CA LYS A 223 8.52 -47.82 22.48
C LYS A 223 7.02 -48.00 22.19
N ILE A 224 6.63 -48.54 21.03
CA ILE A 224 5.22 -48.76 20.70
C ILE A 224 4.75 -50.08 21.29
N HIS A 225 4.33 -50.00 22.55
CA HIS A 225 3.47 -51.00 23.17
C HIS A 225 2.12 -50.45 23.62
N ASN A 226 1.82 -49.16 23.40
CA ASN A 226 0.55 -48.55 23.81
C ASN A 226 -0.11 -47.84 22.64
N ALA A 227 -0.96 -48.55 21.90
CA ALA A 227 -1.96 -47.92 21.04
C ALA A 227 -2.93 -47.17 21.97
N HIS A 228 -2.78 -45.86 22.09
CA HIS A 228 -3.70 -45.06 22.87
C HIS A 228 -4.96 -44.80 22.04
N ILE A 229 -6.12 -45.20 22.55
CA ILE A 229 -7.42 -44.80 21.97
C ILE A 229 -7.71 -43.39 22.51
N GLY A 230 -7.01 -42.40 21.97
CA GLY A 230 -7.14 -40.99 22.36
C GLY A 230 -7.96 -40.17 21.36
N GLU A 231 -8.51 -39.05 21.81
CA GLU A 231 -9.18 -38.08 20.92
C GLU A 231 -8.18 -37.18 20.16
N LEU A 232 -6.92 -37.15 20.58
CA LEU A 232 -5.83 -36.35 20.03
C LEU A 232 -4.49 -37.11 20.17
N VAL A 233 -3.46 -36.68 19.46
CA VAL A 233 -2.10 -37.23 19.58
C VAL A 233 -1.39 -36.54 20.74
N GLU A 234 -1.01 -37.30 21.77
CA GLU A 234 -0.30 -36.76 22.94
C GLU A 234 1.10 -37.33 23.09
N TRP A 235 2.05 -36.48 23.50
CA TRP A 235 3.37 -36.93 23.90
C TRP A 235 4.04 -36.05 24.95
N ASN A 236 4.94 -36.67 25.70
CA ASN A 236 5.78 -35.96 26.66
C ASN A 236 7.02 -35.39 25.95
N CYS A 237 7.25 -34.07 26.06
CA CYS A 237 8.34 -33.39 25.36
C CYS A 237 9.74 -33.86 25.81
N LYS A 238 9.88 -34.28 27.07
CA LYS A 238 11.14 -34.75 27.68
C LYS A 238 11.60 -36.09 27.11
N ARG A 239 10.71 -36.82 26.41
CA ARG A 239 11.04 -38.11 25.77
C ARG A 239 11.81 -37.99 24.46
N PHE A 240 11.87 -36.79 23.88
CA PHE A 240 12.45 -36.54 22.56
C PHE A 240 13.42 -35.36 22.59
N THR A 241 14.30 -35.28 21.59
CA THR A 241 15.17 -34.11 21.42
C THR A 241 14.33 -32.86 21.10
N SER A 242 14.88 -31.67 21.32
CA SER A 242 14.20 -30.42 20.93
C SER A 242 13.84 -30.42 19.44
N ILE A 243 14.71 -31.00 18.61
CA ILE A 243 14.48 -31.12 17.16
C ILE A 243 13.33 -32.06 16.85
N GLN A 244 13.32 -33.25 17.45
CA GLN A 244 12.25 -34.23 17.24
C GLN A 244 10.87 -33.71 17.67
N ASN A 245 10.82 -32.95 18.78
CA ASN A 245 9.61 -32.26 19.19
C ASN A 245 9.11 -31.27 18.11
N LYS A 246 10.01 -30.47 17.54
CA LYS A 246 9.67 -29.55 16.44
C LYS A 246 9.21 -30.29 15.18
N ILE A 247 9.85 -31.42 14.84
CA ILE A 247 9.45 -32.27 13.72
C ILE A 247 8.04 -32.82 13.93
N ALA A 248 7.76 -33.40 15.11
CA ALA A 248 6.45 -33.94 15.44
C ALA A 248 5.37 -32.84 15.41
N GLU A 249 5.66 -31.69 16.01
CA GLU A 249 4.76 -30.54 16.02
C GLU A 249 4.48 -30.03 14.59
N HIS A 250 5.51 -29.90 13.76
CA HIS A 250 5.38 -29.46 12.38
C HIS A 250 4.48 -30.41 11.57
N MET A 251 4.73 -31.72 11.66
CA MET A 251 3.91 -32.72 10.95
C MET A 251 2.46 -32.74 11.42
N CYS A 252 2.21 -32.61 12.73
CA CYS A 252 0.85 -32.47 13.25
C CYS A 252 0.15 -31.23 12.69
N LYS A 253 0.84 -30.08 12.61
CA LYS A 253 0.30 -28.84 12.03
C LYS A 253 -0.02 -28.98 10.55
N GLU A 254 0.89 -29.56 9.77
CA GLU A 254 0.67 -29.76 8.32
C GLU A 254 -0.49 -30.71 8.05
N LEU A 255 -0.58 -31.81 8.80
CA LEU A 255 -1.67 -32.76 8.71
C LEU A 255 -2.95 -32.28 9.40
N ARG A 256 -2.93 -31.12 10.06
CA ARG A 256 -4.06 -30.57 10.83
C ARG A 256 -4.60 -31.56 11.87
N VAL A 257 -3.71 -32.36 12.44
CA VAL A 257 -3.99 -33.34 13.49
C VAL A 257 -4.00 -32.63 14.82
N ASN A 258 -5.02 -32.88 15.65
CA ASN A 258 -5.07 -32.34 17.00
C ASN A 258 -4.01 -33.02 17.86
N TYR A 259 -3.24 -32.24 18.60
CA TYR A 259 -2.20 -32.76 19.46
C TYR A 259 -2.05 -31.98 20.78
N ARG A 260 -1.40 -32.64 21.74
CA ARG A 260 -0.99 -32.05 23.03
C ARG A 260 0.44 -32.44 23.32
N ILE A 261 1.23 -31.46 23.75
CA ILE A 261 2.58 -31.68 24.26
C ILE A 261 2.50 -31.53 25.78
N SER A 262 2.89 -32.56 26.52
CA SER A 262 2.91 -32.56 27.98
C SER A 262 4.34 -32.56 28.52
N ASP A 263 4.52 -32.02 29.72
CA ASP A 263 5.79 -32.07 30.46
C ASP A 263 5.74 -33.10 31.60
N GLU A 264 4.56 -33.67 31.83
CA GLU A 264 4.24 -34.68 32.84
C GLU A 264 4.47 -36.08 32.28
N GLU A 265 5.04 -36.98 33.08
CA GLU A 265 5.15 -38.38 32.67
C GLU A 265 3.74 -38.94 32.47
N ILE A 266 3.40 -39.27 31.23
CA ILE A 266 2.13 -39.92 30.92
C ILE A 266 2.13 -41.26 31.67
N GLU A 267 1.34 -41.35 32.73
CA GLU A 267 1.06 -42.60 33.43
C GLU A 267 0.44 -43.55 32.40
N THR A 268 1.25 -44.51 31.93
CA THR A 268 0.74 -45.59 31.11
C THR A 268 -0.18 -46.40 32.00
N ALA A 269 -1.50 -46.29 31.78
CA ALA A 269 -2.47 -47.20 32.35
C ALA A 269 -2.13 -48.60 31.84
N ILE A 270 -1.36 -49.35 32.63
CA ILE A 270 -1.11 -50.76 32.42
C ILE A 270 -2.46 -51.44 32.65
N HIS A 271 -3.17 -51.75 31.57
CA HIS A 271 -4.26 -52.70 31.61
C HIS A 271 -3.62 -54.08 31.85
N ASN A 272 -3.35 -54.39 33.11
CA ASN A 272 -3.02 -55.74 33.53
C ASN A 272 -4.28 -56.58 33.34
N ASP A 273 -4.43 -57.17 32.17
CA ASP A 273 -5.30 -58.33 32.00
C ASP A 273 -4.77 -59.40 32.95
N LYS A 274 -5.49 -59.55 34.08
CA LYS A 274 -5.38 -60.73 34.92
C LYS A 274 -5.70 -61.91 34.01
N LYS A 275 -4.65 -62.67 33.72
CA LYS A 275 -4.72 -63.99 33.13
C LYS A 275 -5.42 -64.87 34.16
N ASP A 276 -6.74 -64.95 34.10
CA ASP A 276 -7.49 -65.94 34.86
C ASP A 276 -7.06 -67.31 34.32
N GLU A 277 -6.22 -67.99 35.09
CA GLU A 277 -5.89 -69.39 34.89
C GLU A 277 -7.17 -70.21 35.10
N ILE A 278 -7.72 -70.70 33.99
CA ILE A 278 -8.76 -71.74 34.03
C ILE A 278 -8.07 -73.03 34.46
N GLU A 279 -8.21 -73.35 35.74
CA GLU A 279 -7.90 -74.66 36.31
C GLU A 279 -8.91 -75.67 35.74
N ILE A 280 -8.47 -76.48 34.77
CA ILE A 280 -9.24 -77.63 34.30
C ILE A 280 -8.98 -78.78 35.28
N THR A 281 -9.86 -78.94 36.26
CA THR A 281 -9.95 -80.16 37.07
C THR A 281 -10.61 -81.25 36.22
N ASN A 282 -9.79 -82.19 35.72
CA ASN A 282 -10.28 -83.46 35.19
C ASN A 282 -10.49 -84.43 36.36
N ASP A 283 -11.74 -84.57 36.80
CA ASP A 283 -12.13 -85.70 37.63
C ASP A 283 -12.41 -86.93 36.75
N LYS A 284 -11.82 -88.05 37.18
CA LYS A 284 -11.98 -89.41 36.64
C LYS A 284 -13.08 -90.16 37.40
#